data_AF-A0A8T5J406-F1
#
_entry.id   AF-A0A8T5J406-F1
#
_cell.length_a   1.000
_cell.length_b   1.000
_cell.length_c   1.000
_cell.angle_alpha   90.00
_cell.angle_beta   90.00
_cell.angle_gamma   90.00
#
_symmetry.space_group_name_H-M   'P 1'
#
loop_
_entity.id
_entity.type
_entity.pdbx_description
1 polymer ?
#
loop_
_entity_poly.entity_id
_entity_poly.type
_entity_poly.pdbx_seq_one_letter_code
_entity_poly.pdbx_strand_id
1 'polypeptide(L)' 'MKWIQKIGLKKGTLHRQLGIPVDKKIPVRLLDSIVAAQAGDVIKNPTKIGLNKIKVTRKLERRAILARNLKKI' A
#
# COMPACT_ATOMS: atom_id res chain seq x y z
N MET A 1 9.45 -14.68 10.12
CA MET A 1 9.52 -13.90 8.86
C MET A 1 8.99 -14.66 7.62
N LYS A 2 8.02 -15.58 7.74
CA LYS A 2 7.55 -16.46 6.61
C LYS A 2 6.33 -15.94 5.83
N TRP A 3 5.72 -14.82 6.21
CA TRP A 3 4.51 -14.32 5.53
C TRP A 3 4.82 -13.52 4.26
N ILE A 4 5.98 -12.86 4.20
CA ILE A 4 6.38 -11.97 3.11
C ILE A 4 6.51 -12.70 1.76
N GLN A 5 7.07 -13.91 1.78
CA GLN A 5 7.25 -14.75 0.59
C GLN A 5 5.92 -15.21 -0.04
N LYS A 6 4.82 -15.24 0.73
CA LYS A 6 3.51 -15.74 0.30
C LYS A 6 2.61 -14.67 -0.35
N ILE A 7 3.04 -13.41 -0.44
CA ILE A 7 2.18 -12.30 -0.90
C ILE A 7 1.92 -12.33 -2.42
N GLY A 8 2.75 -13.06 -3.19
CA GLY A 8 2.56 -13.21 -4.64
C GLY A 8 2.51 -11.85 -5.35
N LEU A 9 3.50 -10.98 -5.11
CA LEU A 9 3.54 -9.62 -5.65
C LEU A 9 3.90 -9.62 -7.13
N LYS A 10 2.88 -9.72 -7.99
CA LYS A 10 3.03 -9.32 -9.38
C LYS A 10 3.34 -7.81 -9.44
N LYS A 11 4.33 -7.42 -10.24
CA LYS A 11 4.72 -6.01 -10.46
C LYS A 11 3.46 -5.17 -10.78
N GLY A 12 3.32 -4.01 -10.13
CA GLY A 12 2.18 -3.12 -10.33
C GLY A 12 0.87 -3.48 -9.60
N THR A 13 0.81 -4.59 -8.85
CA THR A 13 -0.41 -4.95 -8.10
C THR A 13 -0.79 -3.88 -7.07
N LEU A 14 0.19 -3.35 -6.33
CA LEU A 14 -0.05 -2.32 -5.32
C LEU A 14 -0.49 -0.99 -5.94
N HIS A 15 0.09 -0.65 -7.11
CA HIS A 15 -0.31 0.52 -7.89
C HIS A 15 -1.79 0.43 -8.29
N ARG A 16 -2.22 -0.72 -8.84
CA ARG A 16 -3.63 -0.97 -9.19
C ARG A 16 -4.56 -0.89 -7.97
N GLN A 17 -4.16 -1.44 -6.82
CA GLN A 17 -4.96 -1.37 -5.59
C GLN A 17 -5.13 0.06 -5.05
N LEU A 18 -4.13 0.92 -5.25
CA LEU A 18 -4.16 2.31 -4.79
C LEU A 18 -4.70 3.27 -5.86
N GLY A 19 -5.02 2.77 -7.06
CA GLY A 19 -5.36 3.59 -8.23
C GLY A 19 -4.22 4.49 -8.70
N ILE A 20 -2.98 4.16 -8.34
CA ILE A 20 -1.79 4.93 -8.72
C ILE A 20 -1.26 4.35 -10.04
N PRO A 21 -0.91 5.17 -11.03
CA PRO A 21 -0.27 4.70 -12.25
C PRO A 21 1.01 3.91 -11.94
N VAL A 22 1.30 2.83 -12.66
CA VAL A 22 2.52 2.01 -12.45
C VAL A 22 3.82 2.81 -12.64
N ASP A 23 3.77 3.83 -13.48
CA ASP A 23 4.89 4.75 -13.75
C ASP A 23 5.14 5.75 -12.61
N LYS A 24 4.14 5.99 -11.75
CA LYS A 24 4.26 6.95 -10.65
C LYS A 24 4.72 6.29 -9.36
N LYS A 25 5.74 6.86 -8.73
CA LYS A 25 6.22 6.43 -7.41
C LYS A 25 5.10 6.51 -6.37
N ILE A 26 4.82 5.39 -5.68
CA ILE A 26 3.86 5.37 -4.56
C ILE A 26 4.42 6.24 -3.41
N PRO A 27 3.72 7.27 -2.94
CA PRO A 27 4.23 8.11 -1.85
C PRO A 27 4.44 7.32 -0.56
N VAL A 28 5.57 7.52 0.13
CA VAL A 28 5.85 6.83 1.41
C VAL A 28 4.82 7.22 2.47
N ARG A 29 4.41 8.50 2.51
CA ARG A 29 3.34 8.99 3.40
C ARG A 29 2.01 8.23 3.26
N LEU A 30 1.68 7.82 2.04
CA LEU A 30 0.49 7.00 1.79
C LEU A 30 0.67 5.60 2.38
N LEU A 31 1.84 4.99 2.19
CA LEU A 31 2.16 3.70 2.79
C LEU A 31 2.12 3.78 4.32
N ASP A 32 2.72 4.81 4.93
CA ASP A 32 2.68 5.03 6.37
C ASP A 32 1.23 5.15 6.90
N SER A 33 0.37 5.87 6.18
CA SER A 33 -1.04 6.03 6.55
C SER A 33 -1.81 4.70 6.48
N ILE A 34 -1.50 3.84 5.51
CA ILE A 34 -2.10 2.50 5.40
C ILE A 34 -1.60 1.59 6.52
N VAL A 35 -0.32 1.68 6.88
CA VAL A 35 0.29 0.87 7.95
C VAL A 35 -0.19 1.32 9.33
N ALA A 36 -0.48 2.61 9.51
CA ALA A 36 -1.00 3.16 10.76
C ALA A 36 -2.50 2.85 10.99
N ALA A 37 -3.26 2.61 9.93
CA ALA A 37 -4.68 2.29 10.02
C ALA A 37 -4.94 0.80 10.28
N GLN A 38 -6.05 0.47 10.94
CA GLN A 38 -6.40 -0.91 11.21
C GLN A 38 -7.05 -1.58 9.99
N ALA A 39 -6.85 -2.88 9.85
CA ALA A 39 -7.51 -3.63 8.79
C ALA A 39 -9.03 -3.67 9.00
N GLY A 40 -9.76 -3.05 8.07
CA GLY A 40 -11.20 -2.79 8.15
C GLY A 40 -11.51 -1.32 7.91
N ASP A 41 -10.58 -0.44 8.25
CA ASP A 41 -10.77 1.01 8.23
C ASP A 41 -10.77 1.57 6.80
N VAL A 42 -11.38 2.74 6.66
CA VAL A 42 -11.30 3.54 5.43
C VAL A 42 -10.48 4.78 5.73
N ILE A 43 -9.29 4.86 5.13
CA ILE A 43 -8.44 6.05 5.23
C ILE A 43 -8.76 7.03 4.11
N LYS A 44 -8.64 8.32 4.42
CA LYS A 44 -8.56 9.37 3.39
C LYS A 44 -7.13 9.43 2.88
N ASN A 45 -6.95 9.42 1.56
CA ASN A 45 -5.63 9.53 0.97
C ASN A 45 -5.04 10.92 1.28
N PRO A 46 -3.90 10.99 1.99
CA PRO A 46 -3.25 12.27 2.29
C PRO A 46 -2.54 12.87 1.07
N THR A 47 -2.53 12.18 -0.06
CA THR A 47 -1.86 12.59 -1.30
C THR A 47 -2.86 12.84 -2.42
N LYS A 48 -2.47 13.65 -3.40
CA LYS A 48 -3.27 13.96 -4.59
C LYS A 48 -3.19 12.88 -5.68
N ILE A 49 -2.56 11.73 -5.39
CA ILE A 49 -2.30 10.68 -6.38
C ILE A 49 -2.97 9.38 -5.93
N GLY A 50 -3.78 8.81 -6.81
CA GLY A 50 -4.52 7.58 -6.54
C GLY A 50 -5.92 7.84 -6.02
N LEU A 51 -6.50 6.83 -5.36
CA LEU A 51 -7.86 6.89 -4.83
C LEU A 51 -7.98 7.86 -3.66
N ASN A 52 -9.08 8.63 -3.59
CA ASN A 52 -9.32 9.59 -2.49
C ASN A 52 -9.64 8.92 -1.15
N LYS A 53 -10.29 7.76 -1.17
CA LYS A 53 -10.64 6.95 0.00
C LYS A 53 -10.19 5.53 -0.26
N ILE A 54 -9.53 4.91 0.72
CA ILE A 54 -8.93 3.59 0.58
C ILE A 54 -9.39 2.72 1.74
N LYS A 55 -10.07 1.62 1.42
CA LYS A 55 -10.39 0.60 2.41
C LYS A 55 -9.15 -0.25 2.69
N VAL A 56 -8.66 -0.18 3.92
CA VAL A 56 -7.51 -0.94 4.38
C VAL A 56 -7.97 -2.36 4.66
N THR A 57 -7.50 -3.29 3.83
CA THR A 57 -7.69 -4.73 4.08
C THR A 57 -6.40 -5.31 4.63
N ARG A 58 -6.47 -6.41 5.38
CA ARG A 58 -5.27 -7.15 5.85
C ARG A 58 -4.27 -7.44 4.72
N LYS A 59 -4.77 -7.69 3.51
CA LYS A 59 -3.95 -7.94 2.32
C LYS A 59 -3.24 -6.67 1.84
N LEU A 60 -3.94 -5.53 1.85
CA LEU A 60 -3.37 -4.23 1.47
C LEU A 60 -2.33 -3.78 2.49
N GLU A 61 -2.65 -3.87 3.78
CA GLU A 61 -1.76 -3.54 4.90
C GLU A 61 -0.43 -4.30 4.78
N ARG A 62 -0.49 -5.63 4.69
CA ARG A 62 0.67 -6.50 4.48
C ARG A 62 1.53 -6.10 3.28
N ARG A 63 0.90 -5.72 2.17
CA ARG A 63 1.61 -5.25 0.97
C ARG A 63 2.24 -3.88 1.18
N ALA A 64 1.56 -2.99 1.88
CA ALA A 64 2.06 -1.66 2.21
C ALA A 64 3.27 -1.74 3.15
N ILE A 65 3.23 -2.58 4.18
CA ILE A 65 4.36 -2.85 5.08
C ILE A 65 5.57 -3.33 4.28
N LEU A 66 5.39 -4.30 3.38
CA LEU A 66 6.50 -4.78 2.56
C LEU A 66 7.04 -3.71 1.62
N ALA A 67 6.17 -2.99 0.90
CA ALA A 67 6.59 -1.95 -0.02
C ALA A 67 7.31 -0.80 0.70
N ARG A 68 6.89 -0.49 1.93
CA ARG A 68 7.57 0.47 2.81
C ARG A 68 8.96 -0.01 3.19
N ASN A 69 9.09 -1.28 3.60
CA ASN A 69 10.39 -1.86 3.96
C ASN A 69 11.34 -1.95 2.76
N LEU A 70 10.85 -2.38 1.59
CA LEU A 70 11.64 -2.44 0.34
C LEU A 70 12.09 -1.06 -0.16
N LYS A 71 11.41 0.03 0.25
CA LYS A 71 11.81 1.40 -0.09
C LYS A 71 12.82 2.01 0.89
N LYS A 72 12.96 1.43 2.07
CA LYS A 72 13.93 1.87 3.09
C LYS A 72 15.30 1.22 2.91
N ILE A 73 15.39 0.18 2.09
CA ILE A 73 16.62 -0.51 1.70
C ILE A 73 17.15 0.12 0.41
#